data_AF-A0A3B6TLV2-F1
#
_entry.id   AF-A0A3B6TLV2-F1
#
_cell.length_a   1.000
_cell.length_b   1.000
_cell.length_c   1.000
_cell.angle_alpha   90.00
_cell.angle_beta   90.00
_cell.angle_gamma   90.00
#
_symmetry.space_group_name_H-M   'P 1'
#
loop_
_entity.id
_entity.type
_entity.pdbx_description
1 polymer ?
#
loop_
_entity_poly.entity_id
_entity_poly.type
_entity_poly.pdbx_seq_one_letter_code
_entity_poly.pdbx_strand_id
1 'polypeptide(L)'
;MAVRCHAAATLVSSRAHLSSYLPPLLPSARPRPRTTRSGGGSFRRTAVRAMGAAPSSPSPSGQAPGKADNASLSDEELKKRLTKEQYYVTRQKGTERAFTGEYWNTKTPGIYHCICCDTPLFESSTKFDSGTGWPSYYQPVSDNVKSKLDMSIFFMPRTESLCAVCDAHLGHVFDDGPPPTGKRYCINRYRVSEV
;
A
#
# COMPACT_ATOMS: atom_id res chain seq x y z
N MET A 1 66.58 13.29 22.72
CA MET A 1 66.45 12.14 21.79
C MET A 1 65.14 12.31 21.03
N ALA A 2 65.21 12.83 19.79
CA ALA A 2 64.03 13.03 18.93
C ALA A 2 64.05 11.97 17.83
N VAL A 3 63.08 11.04 17.88
CA VAL A 3 62.94 9.96 16.90
C VAL A 3 62.15 10.52 15.70
N ARG A 4 62.81 10.55 14.54
CA ARG A 4 62.18 10.85 13.25
C ARG A 4 61.45 9.60 12.75
N CYS A 5 60.13 9.64 12.67
CA CYS A 5 59.34 8.65 11.94
C CYS A 5 59.10 9.16 10.52
N HIS A 6 59.69 8.49 9.53
CA HIS A 6 59.36 8.66 8.12
C HIS A 6 58.09 7.87 7.79
N ALA A 7 57.03 8.56 7.38
CA ALA A 7 55.83 7.95 6.80
C ALA A 7 56.03 7.83 5.27
N ALA A 8 56.10 6.60 4.78
CA ALA A 8 56.07 6.29 3.35
C ALA A 8 54.61 6.13 2.90
N ALA A 9 54.14 7.02 2.02
CA ALA A 9 52.83 6.93 1.40
C ALA A 9 52.91 6.06 0.13
N THR A 10 52.25 4.91 0.15
CA THR A 10 52.05 4.06 -1.04
C THR A 10 50.74 4.43 -1.72
N LEU A 11 50.84 4.95 -2.95
CA LEU A 11 49.69 5.23 -3.83
C LEU A 11 49.21 3.92 -4.49
N VAL A 12 48.00 3.48 -4.15
CA VAL A 12 47.32 2.38 -4.84
C VAL A 12 46.54 2.95 -6.04
N SER A 13 46.98 2.58 -7.24
CA SER A 13 46.33 2.89 -8.52
C SER A 13 45.15 1.94 -8.75
N SER A 14 43.92 2.44 -8.64
CA SER A 14 42.71 1.70 -9.02
C SER A 14 42.30 2.03 -10.46
N ARG A 15 42.52 1.08 -11.37
CA ARG A 15 41.98 1.11 -12.73
C ARG A 15 40.49 0.75 -12.71
N ALA A 16 39.64 1.69 -13.09
CA ALA A 16 38.22 1.46 -13.34
C ALA A 16 38.03 0.65 -14.63
N HIS A 17 37.46 -0.55 -14.52
CA HIS A 17 36.96 -1.32 -15.67
C HIS A 17 35.49 -0.90 -15.93
N LEU A 18 35.28 -0.12 -17.00
CA LEU A 18 33.97 0.12 -17.59
C LEU A 18 33.50 -1.14 -18.31
N SER A 19 32.59 -1.89 -17.68
CA SER A 19 31.88 -3.00 -18.31
C SER A 19 30.63 -2.46 -19.00
N SER A 20 30.67 -2.41 -20.32
CA SER A 20 29.56 -2.07 -21.21
C SER A 20 28.49 -3.18 -21.17
N TYR A 21 27.43 -2.96 -20.39
CA TYR A 21 26.22 -3.77 -20.46
C TYR A 21 25.29 -3.23 -21.55
N LEU A 22 25.21 -3.94 -22.70
CA LEU A 22 24.14 -3.78 -23.68
C LEU A 22 22.90 -4.56 -23.21
N PRO A 23 21.69 -3.96 -23.19
CA PRO A 23 20.46 -4.70 -22.91
C PRO A 23 20.00 -5.51 -24.15
N PRO A 24 19.35 -6.68 -23.96
CA PRO A 24 18.82 -7.48 -25.05
C PRO A 24 17.55 -6.85 -25.64
N LEU A 25 17.47 -6.84 -26.98
CA LEU A 25 16.33 -6.40 -27.76
C LEU A 25 15.15 -7.37 -27.57
N LEU A 26 14.03 -6.86 -27.04
CA LEU A 26 12.77 -7.59 -26.94
C LEU A 26 12.10 -7.73 -28.32
N PRO A 27 11.51 -8.89 -28.66
CA PRO A 27 10.79 -9.07 -29.91
C PRO A 27 9.39 -8.41 -29.88
N SER A 28 9.08 -7.77 -31.00
CA SER A 28 7.82 -7.05 -31.29
C SER A 28 6.57 -7.94 -31.17
N ALA A 29 5.59 -7.46 -30.40
CA ALA A 29 4.28 -8.08 -30.23
C ALA A 29 3.44 -7.96 -31.51
N ARG A 30 2.98 -9.10 -32.04
CA ARG A 30 2.02 -9.14 -33.16
C ARG A 30 0.60 -8.81 -32.67
N PRO A 31 -0.19 -7.99 -33.41
CA PRO A 31 -1.59 -7.73 -33.06
C PRO A 31 -2.49 -8.94 -33.39
N ARG A 32 -3.45 -9.23 -32.50
CA ARG A 32 -4.50 -10.26 -32.66
C ARG A 32 -5.61 -9.77 -33.61
N PRO A 33 -6.26 -10.67 -34.38
CA PRO A 33 -7.38 -10.29 -35.25
C PRO A 33 -8.67 -10.06 -34.46
N ARG A 34 -9.38 -9.00 -34.86
CA ARG A 34 -10.68 -8.55 -34.34
C ARG A 34 -11.80 -9.39 -34.98
N THR A 35 -12.52 -10.17 -34.18
CA THR A 35 -13.72 -10.88 -34.63
C THR A 35 -14.92 -9.93 -34.64
N THR A 36 -15.52 -9.75 -35.81
CA THR A 36 -16.80 -9.09 -36.01
C THR A 36 -17.93 -10.10 -35.79
N ARG A 37 -18.97 -9.72 -35.03
CA ARG A 37 -20.22 -10.49 -34.99
C ARG A 37 -21.38 -9.53 -35.24
N SER A 38 -21.78 -9.47 -36.50
CA SER A 38 -23.06 -8.96 -36.98
C SER A 38 -24.17 -9.98 -36.70
N GLY A 39 -25.39 -9.53 -36.43
CA GLY A 39 -26.57 -10.37 -36.51
C GLY A 39 -27.75 -9.86 -35.70
N GLY A 40 -28.48 -8.91 -36.27
CA GLY A 40 -29.83 -8.57 -35.83
C GLY A 40 -30.86 -9.61 -36.31
N GLY A 41 -31.94 -9.76 -35.56
CA GLY A 41 -33.06 -10.63 -35.88
C GLY A 41 -34.23 -10.38 -34.92
N SER A 42 -35.12 -9.46 -35.30
CA SER A 42 -36.47 -9.32 -34.77
C SER A 42 -37.31 -10.53 -35.18
N PHE A 43 -38.21 -11.06 -34.34
CA PHE A 43 -39.59 -11.46 -34.72
C PHE A 43 -40.42 -11.93 -33.50
N ARG A 44 -41.42 -11.11 -33.18
CA ARG A 44 -42.82 -11.33 -32.72
C ARG A 44 -43.28 -12.65 -32.03
N ARG A 45 -43.93 -12.44 -30.87
CA ARG A 45 -45.23 -12.93 -30.33
C ARG A 45 -45.68 -14.39 -30.61
N THR A 46 -46.05 -15.14 -29.55
CA THR A 46 -47.44 -15.38 -29.08
C THR A 46 -47.52 -16.22 -27.79
N ALA A 47 -48.67 -16.09 -27.11
CA ALA A 47 -49.18 -16.64 -25.84
C ALA A 47 -48.90 -18.13 -25.49
N VAL A 48 -49.01 -18.49 -24.20
CA VAL A 48 -50.14 -19.22 -23.54
C VAL A 48 -49.75 -19.64 -22.10
N ARG A 49 -50.72 -19.60 -21.18
CA ARG A 49 -50.71 -20.04 -19.76
C ARG A 49 -50.31 -21.52 -19.55
N ALA A 50 -49.62 -21.83 -18.44
CA ALA A 50 -49.85 -23.04 -17.63
C ALA A 50 -49.24 -22.94 -16.21
N MET A 51 -49.93 -23.54 -15.24
CA MET A 51 -49.59 -23.63 -13.81
C MET A 51 -48.46 -24.66 -13.58
N GLY A 52 -47.56 -24.42 -12.61
CA GLY A 52 -46.61 -25.43 -12.15
C GLY A 52 -45.65 -24.90 -11.07
N ALA A 53 -45.79 -25.42 -9.85
CA ALA A 53 -44.90 -25.13 -8.73
C ALA A 53 -43.49 -25.68 -8.97
N ALA A 54 -42.46 -24.90 -8.66
CA ALA A 54 -41.08 -25.35 -8.59
C ALA A 54 -40.42 -24.83 -7.29
N PRO A 55 -39.61 -25.66 -6.61
CA PRO A 55 -39.10 -25.35 -5.28
C PRO A 55 -38.00 -24.28 -5.34
N SER A 56 -38.04 -23.43 -4.32
CA SER A 56 -36.99 -22.53 -3.87
C SER A 56 -35.60 -23.18 -3.89
N SER A 57 -34.76 -22.75 -4.84
CA SER A 57 -33.31 -22.91 -4.75
C SER A 57 -32.74 -21.65 -4.07
N PRO A 58 -32.22 -21.72 -2.83
CA PRO A 58 -31.48 -20.61 -2.28
C PRO A 58 -30.14 -20.53 -3.01
N SER A 59 -29.98 -19.52 -3.87
CA SER A 59 -28.67 -19.08 -4.31
C SER A 59 -27.82 -18.81 -3.07
N PRO A 60 -26.57 -19.31 -2.98
CA PRO A 60 -25.66 -18.90 -1.93
C PRO A 60 -25.30 -17.44 -2.21
N SER A 61 -25.99 -16.54 -1.51
CA SER A 61 -25.61 -15.16 -1.33
C SER A 61 -24.14 -15.12 -0.93
N GLY A 62 -23.30 -14.59 -1.82
CA GLY A 62 -21.92 -14.25 -1.55
C GLY A 62 -21.87 -13.40 -0.30
N GLN A 63 -21.38 -13.99 0.78
CA GLN A 63 -21.07 -13.29 2.01
C GLN A 63 -19.93 -12.32 1.67
N ALA A 64 -20.28 -11.04 1.59
CA ALA A 64 -19.32 -9.96 1.72
C ALA A 64 -18.56 -10.19 3.04
N PRO A 65 -17.24 -10.00 3.09
CA PRO A 65 -16.48 -10.18 4.33
C PRO A 65 -17.05 -9.22 5.38
N GLY A 66 -17.44 -9.79 6.51
CA GLY A 66 -18.06 -9.07 7.62
C GLY A 66 -17.21 -7.88 8.04
N LYS A 67 -17.87 -6.72 8.15
CA LYS A 67 -17.34 -5.50 8.76
C LYS A 67 -16.97 -5.85 10.21
N ALA A 68 -15.68 -6.10 10.45
CA ALA A 68 -15.20 -6.50 11.76
C ALA A 68 -15.53 -5.42 12.82
N ASP A 69 -15.98 -5.91 13.96
CA ASP A 69 -16.32 -5.27 15.24
C ASP A 69 -15.17 -4.40 15.82
N ASN A 70 -14.03 -4.37 15.14
CA ASN A 70 -12.80 -3.66 15.49
C ASN A 70 -12.86 -2.13 15.26
N ALA A 71 -13.96 -1.59 14.74
CA ALA A 71 -14.15 -0.14 14.58
C ALA A 71 -14.29 0.59 15.93
N SER A 72 -14.51 -0.14 17.03
CA SER A 72 -14.92 0.42 18.33
C SER A 72 -14.02 0.01 19.49
N LEU A 73 -12.74 -0.29 19.24
CA LEU A 73 -11.81 -0.57 20.34
C LEU A 73 -11.62 0.69 21.20
N SER A 74 -11.78 0.55 22.51
CA SER A 74 -11.55 1.62 23.48
C SER A 74 -10.06 1.95 23.61
N ASP A 75 -9.74 3.17 24.05
CA ASP A 75 -8.35 3.58 24.27
C ASP A 75 -7.62 2.68 25.28
N GLU A 76 -8.32 2.10 26.26
CA GLU A 76 -7.74 1.16 27.22
C GLU A 76 -7.37 -0.17 26.58
N GLU A 77 -8.23 -0.71 25.71
CA GLU A 77 -7.96 -1.94 24.97
C GLU A 77 -6.80 -1.74 24.01
N LEU A 78 -6.75 -0.60 23.32
CA LEU A 78 -5.63 -0.25 22.44
C LEU A 78 -4.31 -0.12 23.21
N LYS A 79 -4.31 0.48 24.40
CA LYS A 79 -3.09 0.55 25.25
C LYS A 79 -2.61 -0.81 25.74
N LYS A 80 -3.52 -1.78 25.91
CA LYS A 80 -3.18 -3.17 26.30
C LYS A 80 -2.65 -3.98 25.12
N ARG A 81 -3.19 -3.74 23.92
CA ARG A 81 -2.84 -4.49 22.69
C ARG A 81 -1.59 -3.95 21.98
N LEU A 82 -1.38 -2.63 22.01
CA LEU A 82 -0.34 -1.94 21.26
C LEU A 82 0.87 -1.62 22.14
N THR A 83 2.07 -1.58 21.54
CA THR A 83 3.23 -0.98 22.21
C THR A 83 3.03 0.52 22.41
N LYS A 84 3.82 1.13 23.29
CA LYS A 84 3.77 2.57 23.56
C LYS A 84 3.97 3.40 22.29
N GLU A 85 4.91 2.99 21.45
CA GLU A 85 5.24 3.65 20.18
C GLU A 85 4.10 3.50 19.16
N GLN A 86 3.51 2.30 19.06
CA GLN A 86 2.37 2.04 18.18
C GLN A 86 1.15 2.89 18.60
N TYR A 87 0.87 2.97 19.90
CA TYR A 87 -0.21 3.82 20.43
C TYR A 87 0.08 5.30 20.17
N TYR A 88 1.31 5.76 20.42
CA TYR A 88 1.73 7.13 20.17
C TYR A 88 1.52 7.54 18.70
N VAL A 89 1.96 6.71 17.77
CA VAL A 89 1.80 6.96 16.33
C VAL A 89 0.32 6.94 15.93
N THR A 90 -0.41 5.89 16.28
CA THR A 90 -1.78 5.67 15.76
C THR A 90 -2.86 6.52 16.43
N ARG A 91 -2.70 6.88 17.72
CA ARG A 91 -3.72 7.61 18.50
C ARG A 91 -3.32 9.03 18.83
N GLN A 92 -2.03 9.30 19.01
CA GLN A 92 -1.53 10.66 19.32
C GLN A 92 -0.96 11.37 18.08
N LYS A 93 -1.16 10.82 16.88
CA LYS A 93 -0.65 11.35 15.61
C LYS A 93 0.86 11.55 15.62
N GLY A 94 1.56 10.71 16.38
CA GLY A 94 3.01 10.70 16.42
C GLY A 94 3.60 10.27 15.09
N THR A 95 4.82 10.73 14.81
CA THR A 95 5.61 10.25 13.68
C THR A 95 6.83 9.53 14.22
N GLU A 96 7.07 8.29 13.77
CA GLU A 96 8.27 7.55 14.16
C GLU A 96 9.52 8.18 13.55
N ARG A 97 10.70 7.93 14.15
CA ARG A 97 11.96 8.43 13.58
C ARG A 97 12.25 7.72 12.26
N ALA A 98 12.72 8.47 11.26
CA ALA A 98 13.12 7.91 9.97
C ALA A 98 14.10 6.73 10.15
N PHE A 99 13.95 5.71 9.31
CA PHE A 99 14.81 4.51 9.29
C PHE A 99 14.78 3.65 10.57
N THR A 100 13.76 3.82 11.42
CA THR A 100 13.62 3.03 12.65
C THR A 100 12.45 2.05 12.65
N GLY A 101 11.45 2.26 11.78
CA GLY A 101 10.28 1.39 11.70
C GLY A 101 10.62 -0.01 11.19
N GLU A 102 10.16 -1.06 11.86
CA GLU A 102 10.47 -2.47 11.54
C GLU A 102 10.35 -2.83 10.05
N TYR A 103 9.45 -2.18 9.33
CA TYR A 103 9.15 -2.46 7.94
C TYR A 103 9.61 -1.38 6.95
N TRP A 104 10.42 -0.41 7.38
CA TRP A 104 10.85 0.71 6.52
C TRP A 104 11.59 0.22 5.27
N ASN A 105 12.48 -0.77 5.38
CA ASN A 105 13.24 -1.33 4.26
C ASN A 105 12.75 -2.71 3.79
N THR A 106 11.67 -3.20 4.37
CA THR A 106 11.24 -4.58 4.15
C THR A 106 10.55 -4.73 2.80
N LYS A 107 10.82 -5.81 2.06
CA LYS A 107 10.16 -6.14 0.78
C LYS A 107 9.26 -7.38 0.89
N THR A 108 8.85 -7.71 2.12
CA THR A 108 8.00 -8.88 2.38
C THR A 108 6.72 -8.79 1.54
N PRO A 109 6.44 -9.82 0.72
CA PRO A 109 5.21 -9.87 -0.06
C PRO A 109 4.02 -10.07 0.87
N GLY A 110 2.91 -9.39 0.57
CA GLY A 110 1.66 -9.56 1.29
C GLY A 110 0.85 -8.28 1.42
N ILE A 111 -0.12 -8.32 2.33
CA ILE A 111 -1.01 -7.20 2.61
C ILE A 111 -0.61 -6.57 3.95
N TYR A 112 -0.57 -5.25 3.95
CA TYR A 112 -0.31 -4.42 5.11
C TYR A 112 -1.63 -3.97 5.71
N HIS A 113 -1.87 -4.39 6.94
CA HIS A 113 -3.09 -4.15 7.70
C HIS A 113 -2.90 -3.04 8.73
N CYS A 114 -4.00 -2.36 9.07
CA CYS A 114 -4.05 -1.44 10.18
C CYS A 114 -3.74 -2.19 11.48
N ILE A 115 -2.76 -1.70 12.25
CA ILE A 115 -2.38 -2.35 13.50
C ILE A 115 -3.46 -2.31 14.59
N CYS A 116 -4.40 -1.36 14.49
CA CYS A 116 -5.49 -1.21 15.44
C CYS A 116 -6.65 -2.16 15.14
N CYS A 117 -7.15 -2.14 13.90
CA CYS A 117 -8.40 -2.81 13.54
C CYS A 117 -8.27 -3.95 12.53
N ASP A 118 -7.04 -4.25 12.10
CA ASP A 118 -6.71 -5.32 11.14
C ASP A 118 -7.33 -5.14 9.74
N THR A 119 -7.79 -3.93 9.41
CA THR A 119 -8.32 -3.61 8.08
C THR A 119 -7.18 -3.60 7.05
N PRO A 120 -7.33 -4.22 5.86
CA PRO A 120 -6.33 -4.17 4.80
C PRO A 120 -6.18 -2.75 4.24
N LEU A 121 -4.94 -2.25 4.19
CA LEU A 121 -4.63 -0.87 3.77
C LEU A 121 -3.83 -0.82 2.47
N PHE A 122 -2.68 -1.53 2.42
CA PHE A 122 -1.74 -1.46 1.30
C PHE A 122 -1.26 -2.86 0.90
N GLU A 123 -0.88 -3.03 -0.36
CA GLU A 123 -0.28 -4.28 -0.85
C GLU A 123 1.22 -4.05 -1.09
N SER A 124 2.04 -5.08 -0.92
CA SER A 124 3.48 -5.02 -1.22
C SER A 124 3.78 -4.65 -2.67
N SER A 125 2.89 -4.95 -3.61
CA SER A 125 2.99 -4.59 -5.03
C SER A 125 2.99 -3.07 -5.27
N THR A 126 2.35 -2.31 -4.38
CA THR A 126 2.27 -0.85 -4.49
C THR A 126 3.35 -0.12 -3.69
N LYS A 127 4.17 -0.88 -2.95
CA LYS A 127 5.31 -0.36 -2.18
C LYS A 127 6.45 0.03 -3.11
N PHE A 128 7.08 1.17 -2.84
CA PHE A 128 8.29 1.60 -3.54
C PHE A 128 9.27 2.25 -2.58
N ASP A 129 10.55 2.28 -2.98
CA ASP A 129 11.58 2.99 -2.23
C ASP A 129 11.57 4.47 -2.61
N SER A 130 11.17 5.32 -1.67
CA SER A 130 11.15 6.76 -1.86
C SER A 130 12.40 7.45 -1.28
N GLY A 131 13.32 6.71 -0.64
CA GLY A 131 14.48 7.29 0.06
C GLY A 131 14.16 8.14 1.29
N THR A 132 12.90 8.18 1.75
CA THR A 132 12.48 9.06 2.86
C THR A 132 12.74 8.49 4.25
N GLY A 133 12.96 7.17 4.34
CA GLY A 133 13.13 6.46 5.60
C GLY A 133 11.83 5.96 6.24
N TRP A 134 10.69 6.11 5.55
CA TRP A 134 9.44 5.47 5.90
C TRP A 134 8.90 4.65 4.72
N PRO A 135 8.14 3.57 5.00
CA PRO A 135 7.39 2.84 3.99
C PRO A 135 6.53 3.77 3.11
N SER A 136 6.74 3.69 1.80
CA SER A 136 6.00 4.48 0.82
C SER A 136 5.23 3.58 -0.14
N TYR A 137 3.96 3.93 -0.38
CA TYR A 137 3.07 3.24 -1.30
C TYR A 137 2.47 4.25 -2.28
N TYR A 138 2.21 3.85 -3.52
CA TYR A 138 1.57 4.75 -4.49
C TYR A 138 0.04 4.65 -4.51
N GLN A 139 -0.54 3.57 -3.96
CA GLN A 139 -1.98 3.33 -3.97
C GLN A 139 -2.42 2.40 -2.82
N PRO A 140 -3.55 2.67 -2.15
CA PRO A 140 -4.18 1.76 -1.19
C PRO A 140 -4.91 0.60 -1.90
N VAL A 141 -5.18 -0.49 -1.17
CA VAL A 141 -5.89 -1.67 -1.71
C VAL A 141 -7.36 -1.35 -2.04
N SER A 142 -7.97 -0.44 -1.28
CA SER A 142 -9.38 -0.03 -1.43
C SER A 142 -9.61 1.31 -0.71
N ASP A 143 -10.87 1.75 -0.63
CA ASP A 143 -11.30 3.00 0.03
C ASP A 143 -11.18 2.98 1.57
N ASN A 144 -10.38 2.06 2.12
CA ASN A 144 -10.11 1.91 3.56
C ASN A 144 -9.12 2.96 4.11
N VAL A 145 -8.55 3.81 3.26
CA VAL A 145 -7.65 4.90 3.63
C VAL A 145 -8.33 6.23 3.29
N LYS A 146 -8.58 7.05 4.31
CA LYS A 146 -9.15 8.39 4.14
C LYS A 146 -8.06 9.45 4.27
N SER A 147 -8.18 10.49 3.47
CA SER A 147 -7.28 11.64 3.50
C SER A 147 -7.97 12.83 4.15
N LYS A 148 -7.30 13.49 5.10
CA LYS A 148 -7.81 14.67 5.81
C LYS A 148 -6.75 15.76 5.82
N LEU A 149 -7.17 17.01 5.66
CA LEU A 149 -6.27 18.13 5.79
C LEU A 149 -5.80 18.27 7.25
N ASP A 150 -4.49 18.21 7.46
CA ASP A 150 -3.81 18.47 8.73
C ASP A 150 -3.24 19.89 8.71
N MET A 151 -3.83 20.74 9.56
CA MET A 151 -3.45 22.13 9.79
C MET A 151 -2.67 22.29 11.11
N SER A 152 -2.14 21.20 11.68
CA SER A 152 -1.35 21.23 12.92
C SER A 152 -0.14 22.17 12.83
N ILE A 153 0.42 22.32 11.63
CA ILE A 153 1.47 23.28 11.31
C ILE A 153 0.87 24.39 10.45
N PHE A 154 0.68 25.57 11.05
CA PHE A 154 -0.03 26.70 10.43
C PHE A 154 0.50 27.11 9.05
N PHE A 155 1.81 26.95 8.80
CA PHE A 155 2.47 27.35 7.55
C PHE A 155 2.76 26.19 6.58
N MET A 156 2.45 24.95 6.95
CA MET A 156 2.71 23.77 6.12
C MET A 156 1.53 22.81 6.22
N PRO A 157 0.42 23.11 5.51
CA PRO A 157 -0.70 22.19 5.44
C PRO A 157 -0.23 20.89 4.81
N ARG A 158 -0.54 19.77 5.47
CA ARG A 158 -0.27 18.43 4.94
C ARG A 158 -1.57 17.66 4.85
N THR A 159 -1.59 16.63 4.02
CA THR A 159 -2.73 15.74 3.95
C THR A 159 -2.43 14.50 4.79
N GLU A 160 -3.07 14.38 5.94
CA GLU A 160 -3.00 13.23 6.84
C GLU A 160 -3.74 12.04 6.22
N SER A 161 -3.14 10.86 6.32
CA SER A 161 -3.74 9.58 5.96
C SER A 161 -4.22 8.87 7.22
N LEU A 162 -5.50 8.53 7.26
CA LEU A 162 -6.17 7.85 8.38
C LEU A 162 -6.79 6.55 7.90
N CYS A 163 -6.94 5.58 8.81
CA CYS A 163 -7.80 4.43 8.56
C CYS A 163 -9.27 4.90 8.49
N ALA A 164 -10.00 4.46 7.47
CA ALA A 164 -11.42 4.80 7.32
C ALA A 164 -12.33 4.07 8.33
N VAL A 165 -11.84 2.99 8.95
CA VAL A 165 -12.63 2.12 9.85
C VAL A 165 -12.52 2.54 11.31
N CYS A 166 -11.30 2.80 11.81
CA CYS A 166 -11.04 3.07 13.23
C CYS A 166 -10.39 4.43 13.50
N ASP A 167 -10.22 5.26 12.46
CA ASP A 167 -9.63 6.59 12.54
C ASP A 167 -8.19 6.64 13.06
N ALA A 168 -7.49 5.50 13.05
CA ALA A 168 -6.08 5.43 13.39
C ALA A 168 -5.24 6.27 12.42
N HIS A 169 -4.32 7.06 12.98
CA HIS A 169 -3.31 7.79 12.22
C HIS A 169 -2.33 6.82 11.55
N LEU A 170 -2.19 6.93 10.23
CA LEU A 170 -1.29 6.10 9.45
C LEU A 170 -0.04 6.88 9.03
N GLY A 171 -0.21 8.14 8.66
CA GLY A 171 0.87 9.00 8.19
C GLY A 171 0.34 10.14 7.33
N HIS A 172 0.99 10.39 6.19
CA HIS A 172 0.62 11.48 5.27
C HIS A 172 0.63 11.02 3.81
N VAL A 173 -0.13 11.72 2.97
CA VAL A 173 -0.11 11.56 1.52
C VAL A 173 0.45 12.81 0.86
N PHE A 174 1.30 12.60 -0.14
CA PHE A 174 1.98 13.62 -0.93
C PHE A 174 1.72 13.40 -2.42
N ASP A 175 1.92 14.45 -3.22
CA ASP A 175 1.66 14.45 -4.67
C ASP A 175 2.95 14.28 -5.50
N ASP A 176 3.98 13.70 -4.89
CA ASP A 176 5.31 13.45 -5.45
C ASP A 176 5.59 11.95 -5.67
N GLY A 177 4.53 11.17 -5.88
CA GLY A 177 4.64 9.73 -6.11
C GLY A 177 4.93 9.36 -7.57
N PRO A 178 5.28 8.08 -7.82
CA PRO A 178 5.46 7.56 -9.16
C PRO A 178 4.11 7.42 -9.91
N PRO A 179 4.13 7.27 -11.24
CA PRO A 179 2.98 6.77 -12.00
C PRO A 179 2.52 5.40 -11.46
N PRO A 180 1.23 5.04 -11.56
CA PRO A 180 0.18 5.72 -12.33
C PRO A 180 -0.58 6.81 -11.55
N THR A 181 -0.51 6.81 -10.21
CA THR A 181 -1.33 7.72 -9.38
C THR A 181 -0.68 9.08 -9.15
N GLY A 182 0.65 9.16 -9.20
CA GLY A 182 1.39 10.36 -8.80
C GLY A 182 1.31 10.65 -7.29
N LYS A 183 0.76 9.73 -6.49
CA LYS A 183 0.59 9.89 -5.04
C LYS A 183 1.63 9.08 -4.29
N ARG A 184 2.09 9.59 -3.16
CA ARG A 184 2.97 8.89 -2.22
C ARG A 184 2.35 8.89 -0.83
N TYR A 185 1.90 7.71 -0.41
CA TYR A 185 1.44 7.43 0.94
C TYR A 185 2.65 7.07 1.80
N CYS A 186 3.08 8.01 2.64
CA CYS A 186 4.18 7.85 3.60
C CYS A 186 3.59 7.40 4.93
N ILE A 187 3.80 6.12 5.28
CA ILE A 187 3.08 5.44 6.37
C ILE A 187 4.07 4.99 7.44
N ASN A 188 3.73 5.25 8.70
CA ASN A 188 4.57 4.91 9.85
C ASN A 188 4.46 3.42 10.21
N ARG A 189 3.32 2.98 10.75
CA ARG A 189 3.18 1.66 11.36
C ARG A 189 2.02 0.86 10.77
N TYR A 190 2.28 -0.43 10.54
CA TYR A 190 1.31 -1.41 10.07
C TYR A 190 1.66 -2.79 10.61
N ARG A 191 0.72 -3.72 10.46
CA ARG A 191 0.93 -5.16 10.63
C ARG A 191 1.01 -5.79 9.25
N VAL A 192 1.89 -6.77 9.05
CA VAL A 192 1.96 -7.54 7.81
C VAL A 192 1.22 -8.85 8.01
N SER A 193 0.34 -9.22 7.08
CA SER A 193 -0.09 -10.60 6.90
C SER A 193 0.66 -11.17 5.70
N GLU A 194 1.57 -12.10 5.96
CA GLU A 194 2.26 -12.84 4.91
C GLU A 194 1.25 -13.73 4.18
N VAL A 195 1.37 -13.80 2.85
CA VAL A 195 0.51 -14.59 1.96
C VAL A 195 1.30 -15.79 1.45
#